data_AF-A0A258SPF3-F1
#
_entry.id   AF-A0A258SPF3-F1
#
_cell.length_a   1.000
_cell.length_b   1.000
_cell.length_c   1.000
_cell.angle_alpha   90.00
_cell.angle_beta   90.00
_cell.angle_gamma   90.00
#
_symmetry.space_group_name_H-M   'P 1'
#
loop_
_entity.id
_entity.type
_entity.pdbx_description
1 polymer ?
#
loop_
_entity_poly.entity_id
_entity_poly.type
_entity_poly.pdbx_seq_one_letter_code
_entity_poly.pdbx_strand_id
1 'polypeptide(L)'
;AARRLSRPACARLVTAIKQVLTAAIAAGGSSLRDYVHSSGELGYFQLQTRVYDRDGMPCRTCATPIRRIVQGQRASFYCPGCQR
;
A
#
# COMPACT_ATOMS: atom_id res chain seq x y z
N ALA A 1 12.50 -14.85 5.68
CA ALA A 1 11.84 -14.45 4.42
C ALA A 1 12.56 -13.29 3.72
N ALA A 2 12.80 -12.14 4.39
CA ALA A 2 13.38 -10.95 3.75
C ALA A 2 14.74 -11.15 3.03
N ARG A 3 15.61 -12.04 3.54
CA ARG A 3 16.91 -12.37 2.94
C ARG A 3 16.85 -13.03 1.55
N ARG A 4 15.64 -13.35 1.04
CA ARG A 4 15.45 -13.92 -0.30
C ARG A 4 15.36 -12.86 -1.41
N LEU A 5 15.28 -11.58 -1.06
CA LEU A 5 15.25 -10.50 -2.05
C LEU A 5 16.62 -10.27 -2.67
N SER A 6 16.67 -10.22 -4.01
CA SER A 6 17.89 -9.84 -4.72
C SER A 6 18.19 -8.36 -4.54
N ARG A 7 19.46 -7.97 -4.68
CA ARG A 7 19.88 -6.55 -4.57
C ARG A 7 19.09 -5.62 -5.50
N PRO A 8 18.82 -5.98 -6.77
CA PRO A 8 17.94 -5.17 -7.63
C PRO A 8 16.49 -5.07 -7.12
N ALA A 9 15.94 -6.15 -6.55
CA ALA A 9 14.60 -6.11 -5.96
C ALA A 9 14.54 -5.17 -4.74
N CYS A 10 15.57 -5.18 -3.89
CA CYS A 10 15.70 -4.24 -2.78
C CYS A 10 15.78 -2.78 -3.28
N ALA A 11 16.54 -2.51 -4.35
CA ALA A 11 16.64 -1.16 -4.91
C ALA A 11 15.29 -0.65 -5.45
N ARG A 12 14.52 -1.52 -6.14
CA ARG A 12 13.15 -1.19 -6.58
C ARG A 12 12.24 -0.93 -5.39
N LEU A 13 12.33 -1.74 -4.34
CA LEU A 13 11.53 -1.58 -3.13
C LEU A 13 11.82 -0.24 -2.43
N VAL A 14 13.09 0.12 -2.23
CA VAL A 14 13.49 1.39 -1.63
C VAL A 14 12.96 2.58 -2.44
N THR A 15 13.06 2.51 -3.77
CA THR A 15 12.54 3.56 -4.65
C THR A 15 11.03 3.70 -4.51
N ALA A 16 10.29 2.59 -4.54
CA ALA A 16 8.85 2.59 -4.40
C ALA A 16 8.39 3.11 -3.03
N ILE A 17 9.09 2.74 -1.94
CA ILE A 17 8.78 3.24 -0.58
C ILE A 17 8.90 4.76 -0.54
N LYS A 18 10.01 5.32 -1.04
CA LYS A 18 10.21 6.77 -1.05
C LYS A 18 9.13 7.48 -1.86
N GLN A 19 8.84 7.00 -3.07
CA GLN A 19 7.81 7.57 -3.93
C GLN A 19 6.42 7.58 -3.27
N VAL A 20 6.03 6.46 -2.66
CA VAL A 20 4.73 6.32 -1.99
C VAL A 20 4.64 7.26 -0.77
N LEU A 21 5.69 7.32 0.05
CA LEU A 21 5.70 8.21 1.23
C LEU A 21 5.66 9.69 0.81
N THR A 22 6.43 10.09 -0.20
CA THR A 22 6.39 11.46 -0.72
C THR A 22 5.00 11.82 -1.25
N ALA A 23 4.38 10.93 -2.03
CA ALA A 23 3.02 11.14 -2.54
C ALA A 23 1.98 11.22 -1.41
N ALA A 24 2.12 10.38 -0.37
CA ALA A 24 1.25 10.41 0.78
C ALA A 24 1.37 11.73 1.56
N ILE A 25 2.59 12.21 1.81
CA ILE A 25 2.84 13.50 2.47
C ILE A 25 2.21 14.64 1.65
N ALA A 26 2.41 14.66 0.34
CA ALA A 26 1.84 15.67 -0.54
C ALA A 26 0.30 15.66 -0.55
N ALA A 27 -0.32 14.50 -0.32
CA ALA A 27 -1.77 14.34 -0.25
C ALA A 27 -2.37 14.53 1.15
N GLY A 28 -1.59 15.07 2.12
CA GLY A 28 -2.04 15.27 3.50
C GLY A 28 -2.11 13.99 4.33
N GLY A 29 -1.47 12.91 3.87
CA GLY A 29 -1.53 11.58 4.48
C GLY A 29 -2.80 10.81 4.12
N SER A 30 -3.06 9.74 4.87
CA SER A 30 -4.30 8.97 4.77
C SER A 30 -5.17 9.27 5.99
N SER A 31 -6.37 9.79 5.78
CA SER A 31 -7.38 9.79 6.85
C SER A 31 -8.15 8.48 6.79
N LEU A 32 -7.70 7.53 7.60
CA LEU A 32 -8.45 6.33 7.94
C LEU A 32 -9.34 6.63 9.16
N ARG A 33 -10.32 5.74 9.41
CA ARG A 33 -11.34 5.76 10.47
C ARG A 33 -11.35 6.97 11.42
N ASP A 34 -10.34 7.12 12.25
CA ASP A 34 -10.26 8.04 13.39
C ASP A 34 -9.09 9.03 13.34
N TYR A 35 -8.33 9.09 12.23
CA TYR A 35 -7.18 10.01 12.11
C TYR A 35 -7.49 11.22 11.21
N VAL A 36 -7.42 12.40 11.83
CA VAL A 36 -7.51 13.72 11.18
C VAL A 36 -6.27 14.54 11.50
N HIS A 37 -5.91 15.47 10.62
CA HIS A 37 -4.80 16.39 10.90
C HIS A 37 -5.12 17.27 12.12
N SER A 38 -4.11 17.85 12.78
CA SER A 38 -4.33 18.75 13.93
C SER A 38 -5.16 19.99 13.58
N SER A 39 -5.23 20.35 12.30
CA SER A 39 -6.08 21.39 11.72
C SER A 39 -7.53 20.94 11.46
N GLY A 40 -7.85 19.65 11.62
CA GLY A 40 -9.14 19.05 11.29
C GLY A 40 -9.30 18.60 9.83
N GLU A 41 -8.29 18.84 8.98
CA GLU A 41 -8.32 18.45 7.58
C GLU A 41 -8.09 16.93 7.39
N LEU A 42 -8.74 16.36 6.37
CA LEU A 42 -8.58 14.97 5.98
C LEU A 42 -7.42 14.80 5.00
N GLY A 43 -6.59 13.78 5.21
CA GLY A 43 -5.69 13.28 4.18
C GLY A 43 -6.46 12.47 3.14
N TYR A 44 -6.04 12.52 1.88
CA TYR A 44 -6.75 11.87 0.76
C TYR A 44 -6.00 10.69 0.14
N PHE A 45 -4.84 10.31 0.68
CA PHE A 45 -4.00 9.29 0.08
C PHE A 45 -4.65 7.89 0.05
N GLN A 46 -5.61 7.60 0.95
CA GLN A 46 -6.37 6.35 0.95
C GLN A 46 -7.08 6.06 -0.38
N LEU A 47 -7.51 7.10 -1.12
CA LEU A 47 -8.16 6.95 -2.44
C LEU A 47 -7.18 6.44 -3.51
N GLN A 48 -5.89 6.70 -3.31
CA GLN A 48 -4.81 6.34 -4.23
C GLN A 48 -4.25 4.94 -3.97
N THR A 49 -4.71 4.26 -2.91
CA THR A 49 -4.22 2.91 -2.57
C THR A 49 -4.48 1.91 -3.70
N ARG A 50 -3.44 1.13 -4.03
CA ARG A 50 -3.53 0.10 -5.08
C ARG A 50 -4.16 -1.20 -4.58
N VAL A 51 -3.93 -1.54 -3.31
CA VAL A 51 -4.30 -2.85 -2.74
C VAL A 51 -4.91 -2.78 -1.34
N TYR A 52 -4.56 -1.77 -0.54
CA TYR A 52 -5.00 -1.67 0.86
C TYR A 52 -6.52 -1.55 0.96
N ASP A 53 -7.15 -2.38 1.80
CA ASP A 53 -8.60 -2.45 2.00
C ASP A 53 -9.42 -2.68 0.72
N ARG A 54 -8.81 -3.36 -0.26
CA ARG A 54 -9.42 -3.71 -1.55
C ARG A 54 -9.58 -5.22 -1.73
N ASP A 55 -9.69 -6.00 -0.65
CA ASP A 55 -9.83 -7.46 -0.73
C ASP A 55 -11.00 -7.86 -1.65
N GLY A 56 -10.77 -8.84 -2.54
CA GLY A 56 -11.73 -9.26 -3.55
C GLY A 56 -11.92 -8.29 -4.72
N MET A 57 -11.53 -7.02 -4.62
CA MET A 57 -11.63 -6.07 -5.73
C MET A 57 -10.58 -6.35 -6.82
N PRO A 58 -10.85 -6.00 -8.09
CA PRO A 58 -9.89 -6.18 -9.16
C PRO A 58 -8.64 -5.31 -8.95
N CYS A 59 -7.47 -5.92 -9.15
CA CYS A 59 -6.20 -5.20 -9.19
C CYS A 59 -6.23 -4.13 -10.30
N ARG A 60 -5.80 -2.91 -9.96
CA ARG A 60 -5.75 -1.78 -10.91
C ARG A 60 -4.76 -1.99 -12.08
N THR A 61 -3.92 -3.02 -12.03
CA THR A 61 -2.92 -3.33 -13.08
C THR A 61 -3.33 -4.53 -13.93
N CYS A 62 -3.77 -5.63 -13.32
CA CYS A 62 -3.99 -6.91 -14.03
C CYS A 62 -5.37 -7.52 -13.82
N ALA A 63 -6.30 -6.79 -13.19
CA ALA A 63 -7.66 -7.22 -12.83
C ALA A 63 -7.78 -8.45 -11.91
N THR A 64 -6.70 -9.17 -11.61
CA THR A 64 -6.72 -10.27 -10.63
C THR A 64 -7.24 -9.77 -9.28
N PRO A 65 -8.16 -10.49 -8.62
CA PRO A 65 -8.66 -10.09 -7.31
C PRO A 65 -7.53 -9.92 -6.29
N ILE A 66 -7.54 -8.78 -5.59
CA ILE A 66 -6.64 -8.54 -4.46
C ILE A 66 -6.95 -9.55 -3.36
N ARG A 67 -5.90 -10.04 -2.69
CA ARG A 67 -6.02 -10.96 -1.57
C ARG A 67 -5.60 -10.29 -0.27
N ARG A 68 -6.39 -10.52 0.78
CA ARG A 68 -6.02 -10.27 2.17
C ARG A 68 -5.44 -11.52 2.82
N ILE A 69 -4.36 -11.35 3.56
CA ILE A 69 -3.80 -12.35 4.49
C ILE A 69 -3.59 -11.71 5.86
N VAL A 70 -3.43 -12.55 6.88
CA VAL A 70 -2.95 -12.11 8.19
C VAL A 70 -1.50 -12.54 8.33
N GLN A 71 -0.59 -11.58 8.48
CA GLN A 71 0.84 -11.82 8.66
C GLN A 71 1.27 -11.17 9.97
N GLY A 72 1.72 -11.98 10.94
CA GLY A 72 2.13 -11.48 12.26
C GLY A 72 1.03 -10.67 12.96
N GLN A 73 -0.20 -11.20 12.97
CA GLN A 73 -1.39 -10.55 13.55
C GLN A 73 -1.82 -9.23 12.88
N ARG A 74 -1.29 -8.90 11.69
CA ARG A 74 -1.68 -7.71 10.92
C ARG A 74 -2.25 -8.10 9.57
N ALA A 75 -3.34 -7.45 9.17
CA ALA A 75 -3.87 -7.59 7.83
C ALA A 75 -2.87 -7.05 6.80
N SER A 76 -2.61 -7.83 5.75
CA SER A 76 -1.77 -7.46 4.61
C SER A 76 -2.54 -7.74 3.33
N PHE A 77 -2.48 -6.81 2.37
CA PHE A 77 -3.18 -6.91 1.11
C PHE A 77 -2.17 -6.90 -0.04
N TYR A 78 -2.37 -7.76 -1.05
CA TYR A 78 -1.48 -7.83 -2.20
C TYR A 78 -2.20 -8.39 -3.43
N CYS A 79 -1.65 -8.12 -4.61
CA CYS A 79 -2.11 -8.74 -5.85
C CYS A 79 -1.29 -10.00 -6.16
N PRO A 80 -1.89 -11.20 -6.17
CA PRO A 80 -1.16 -12.44 -6.47
C PRO A 80 -0.69 -12.52 -7.94
N GLY A 81 -1.32 -11.77 -8.85
CA GLY A 81 -0.88 -11.67 -10.24
C GLY A 81 0.36 -10.78 -10.46
N CYS A 82 0.51 -9.71 -9.68
CA CYS A 82 1.58 -8.72 -9.87
C CYS A 82 2.77 -8.87 -8.91
N GLN A 83 2.58 -9.51 -7.75
CA GLN A 83 3.59 -9.57 -6.68
C GLN A 83 4.04 -11.03 -6.46
N ARG A 84 5.36 -11.26 -6.48
CA ARG A 84 6.03 -12.55 -6.26
C ARG A 84 7.26 -12.35 -5.37
#